data_AF-A0AAW2A3X2-F1
#
_entry.id   AF-A0AAW2A3X2-F1
#
_cell.length_a   1.000
_cell.length_b   1.000
_cell.length_c   1.000
_cell.angle_alpha   90.00
_cell.angle_beta   90.00
_cell.angle_gamma   90.00
#
_symmetry.space_group_name_H-M   'P 1'
#
loop_
_entity.id
_entity.type
_entity.pdbx_description
1 polymer ?
#
loop_
_entity_poly.entity_id
_entity_poly.type
_entity_poly.pdbx_seq_one_letter_code
_entity_poly.pdbx_strand_id
1 'polypeptide(L)'
;MCSIHMFLKWVTNCFLFLILIFLRHTDVESIRAFEGATVHLPCHSPPDDSELFSVEWTKYCATSKTICKWNINEITESSAGGCIPHFIFNRKSLSIENVQFSDSGNYSCKTTRLIPPPTLDNISNVILKVTGLSLQLLNSSNDTCVHLLCSLEGLNPELVNFTWSREGQRSLHLSTSYAMKSELRLCKPDWSDGDTITCHASYSIAQTPLSRNITLDFSNEGDQRSPEFCVVLFGTFIICIIFIWIVDKCLY
;
A
#
# COMPACT_ATOMS: atom_id res chain seq x y z
N MET A 1 38.64 9.61 -50.16
CA MET A 1 37.85 10.04 -48.98
C MET A 1 36.38 9.56 -48.98
N CYS A 2 35.91 8.71 -49.91
CA CYS A 2 34.49 8.27 -49.94
C CYS A 2 34.22 6.94 -49.20
N SER A 3 35.24 6.06 -49.10
CA SER A 3 35.08 4.69 -48.55
C SER A 3 34.90 4.64 -47.03
N ILE A 4 35.58 5.52 -46.29
CA ILE A 4 35.52 5.57 -44.81
C ILE A 4 34.13 6.03 -44.31
N HIS A 5 33.46 6.91 -45.05
CA HIS A 5 32.14 7.43 -44.67
C HIS A 5 31.02 6.39 -44.87
N MET A 6 31.14 5.51 -45.88
CA MET A 6 30.24 4.37 -46.06
C MET A 6 30.43 3.30 -44.98
N PHE A 7 31.68 3.03 -44.60
CA PHE A 7 32.00 2.04 -43.57
C PHE A 7 31.50 2.49 -42.19
N LEU A 8 31.68 3.78 -41.86
CA LEU A 8 31.21 4.34 -40.60
C LEU A 8 29.68 4.25 -40.49
N LYS A 9 28.93 4.63 -41.53
CA LYS A 9 27.45 4.49 -41.57
C LYS A 9 26.96 3.05 -41.37
N TRP A 10 27.66 2.07 -41.96
CA TRP A 10 27.31 0.66 -41.82
C TRP A 10 27.54 0.17 -40.39
N VAL A 11 28.67 0.54 -39.77
CA VAL A 11 28.95 0.22 -38.37
C VAL A 11 27.97 0.91 -37.43
N THR A 12 27.61 2.18 -37.65
CA THR A 12 26.61 2.88 -36.82
C THR A 12 25.23 2.25 -36.94
N ASN A 13 24.82 1.83 -38.14
CA ASN A 13 23.54 1.14 -38.34
C ASN A 13 23.52 -0.25 -37.70
N CYS A 14 24.62 -1.01 -37.78
CA CYS A 14 24.75 -2.29 -37.09
C CYS A 14 24.72 -2.14 -35.56
N PHE A 15 25.38 -1.10 -35.01
CA PHE A 15 25.30 -0.78 -33.59
C PHE A 15 23.89 -0.35 -33.16
N LEU A 16 23.19 0.47 -33.96
CA LEU A 16 21.79 0.83 -33.72
C LEU A 16 20.87 -0.39 -33.73
N PHE A 17 21.08 -1.31 -34.69
CA PHE A 17 20.31 -2.54 -34.78
C PHE A 17 20.59 -3.48 -33.60
N LEU A 18 21.86 -3.58 -33.15
CA LEU A 18 22.23 -4.32 -31.94
C LEU A 18 21.63 -3.69 -30.68
N ILE A 19 21.64 -2.35 -30.54
CA ILE A 19 21.01 -1.64 -29.43
C ILE A 19 19.50 -1.91 -29.40
N LEU A 20 18.83 -1.93 -30.55
CA LEU A 20 17.40 -2.28 -30.66
C LEU A 20 17.10 -3.75 -30.33
N ILE A 21 18.04 -4.67 -30.60
CA ILE A 21 17.92 -6.08 -30.19
C ILE A 21 18.20 -6.28 -28.69
N PHE A 22 19.13 -5.51 -28.12
CA PHE A 22 19.42 -5.54 -26.68
C PHE A 22 18.35 -4.83 -25.84
N LEU A 23 17.59 -3.91 -26.42
CA LEU A 23 16.32 -3.39 -25.89
C LEU A 23 15.16 -4.38 -26.11
N ARG A 24 15.40 -5.69 -25.98
CA ARG A 24 14.31 -6.64 -25.75
C ARG A 24 13.66 -6.26 -24.43
N HIS A 25 12.50 -5.62 -24.54
CA HIS A 25 11.57 -5.32 -23.47
C HIS A 25 11.46 -6.56 -22.56
N THR A 26 12.02 -6.50 -21.36
CA THR A 26 11.61 -7.41 -20.29
C THR A 26 10.18 -6.99 -19.97
N ASP A 27 9.21 -7.61 -20.64
CA ASP A 27 7.81 -7.26 -20.48
C ASP A 27 7.34 -7.79 -19.12
N VAL A 28 7.64 -7.02 -18.07
CA VAL A 28 7.15 -7.30 -16.73
C VAL A 28 5.68 -6.92 -16.73
N GLU A 29 4.81 -7.91 -16.56
CA GLU A 29 3.38 -7.69 -16.55
C GLU A 29 2.99 -6.74 -15.40
N SER A 30 2.24 -5.68 -15.72
CA SER A 30 1.81 -4.67 -14.74
C SER A 30 0.30 -4.73 -14.59
N ILE A 31 -0.18 -5.24 -13.46
CA ILE A 31 -1.60 -5.34 -13.13
C ILE A 31 -2.01 -4.16 -12.25
N ARG A 32 -3.14 -3.54 -12.58
CA ARG A 32 -3.74 -2.45 -11.80
C ARG A 32 -5.01 -2.96 -11.14
N ALA A 33 -5.18 -2.68 -9.85
CA ALA A 33 -6.37 -3.04 -9.10
C ALA A 33 -6.80 -1.84 -8.25
N PHE A 34 -8.12 -1.68 -8.07
CA PHE A 34 -8.62 -0.76 -7.07
C PHE A 34 -8.55 -1.39 -5.69
N GLU A 35 -8.33 -0.57 -4.66
CA GLU A 35 -8.45 -1.01 -3.28
C GLU A 35 -9.83 -1.65 -3.04
N GLY A 36 -9.86 -2.75 -2.30
CA GLY A 36 -11.06 -3.55 -2.04
C GLY A 36 -11.43 -4.53 -3.16
N ALA A 37 -10.82 -4.42 -4.34
CA ALA A 37 -11.06 -5.38 -5.43
C ALA A 37 -10.43 -6.75 -5.13
N THR A 38 -10.83 -7.76 -5.92
CA THR A 38 -10.12 -9.04 -5.99
C THR A 38 -9.24 -9.04 -7.23
N VAL A 39 -7.97 -9.42 -7.07
CA VAL A 39 -7.00 -9.50 -8.18
C VAL A 39 -6.42 -10.91 -8.29
N HIS A 40 -6.16 -11.34 -9.52
CA HIS A 40 -5.51 -12.60 -9.82
C HIS A 40 -4.17 -12.33 -10.49
N LEU A 41 -3.08 -12.71 -9.83
CA LEU A 41 -1.73 -12.62 -10.37
C LEU A 41 -1.45 -13.92 -11.16
N PRO A 42 -1.18 -13.81 -12.47
CA PRO A 42 -0.91 -14.98 -13.29
C PRO A 42 0.46 -15.57 -12.94
N CYS A 43 0.54 -16.88 -12.97
CA CYS A 43 1.81 -17.59 -13.00
C CYS A 43 1.88 -18.39 -14.29
N HIS A 44 3.07 -18.51 -14.87
CA HIS A 44 3.26 -19.41 -15.99
C HIS A 44 2.86 -20.83 -15.56
N SER A 45 1.80 -21.35 -16.17
CA SER A 45 1.32 -22.70 -15.84
C SER A 45 2.25 -23.74 -16.45
N PRO A 46 2.51 -24.86 -15.75
CA PRO A 46 3.24 -25.95 -16.36
C PRO A 46 2.49 -26.51 -17.59
N PRO A 47 3.22 -26.96 -18.62
CA PRO A 47 2.61 -27.35 -19.90
C PRO A 47 2.08 -28.79 -19.95
N ASP A 48 2.39 -29.66 -18.99
CA ASP A 48 2.10 -31.10 -19.05
C ASP A 48 1.49 -31.62 -17.73
N ASP A 49 0.46 -32.46 -17.87
CA ASP A 49 -0.39 -32.99 -16.80
C ASP A 49 0.24 -34.20 -16.07
N SER A 50 1.35 -34.74 -16.60
CA SER A 50 2.03 -35.94 -16.05
C SER A 50 3.20 -35.63 -15.09
N GLU A 51 3.43 -34.36 -14.76
CA GLU A 51 4.63 -33.89 -14.07
C GLU A 51 4.33 -33.33 -12.65
N LEU A 52 5.25 -33.54 -11.70
CA LEU A 52 5.17 -32.97 -10.34
C LEU A 52 5.86 -31.60 -10.32
N PHE A 53 5.16 -30.56 -9.88
CA PHE A 53 5.71 -29.21 -9.78
C PHE A 53 5.67 -28.64 -8.36
N SER A 54 6.67 -27.85 -8.01
CA SER A 54 6.63 -26.93 -6.87
C SER A 54 6.39 -25.51 -7.39
N VAL A 55 5.41 -24.82 -6.83
CA VAL A 55 5.11 -23.41 -7.11
C VAL A 55 5.40 -22.59 -5.86
N GLU A 56 6.21 -21.55 -6.01
CA GLU A 56 6.59 -20.65 -4.94
C GLU A 56 6.33 -19.20 -5.36
N TRP A 57 5.58 -18.46 -4.53
CA TRP A 57 5.32 -17.04 -4.70
C TRP A 57 6.10 -16.22 -3.68
N THR A 58 6.78 -15.18 -4.16
CA THR A 58 7.60 -14.28 -3.34
C THR A 58 7.22 -12.84 -3.61
N LYS A 59 7.00 -12.05 -2.56
CA LYS A 59 6.91 -10.58 -2.66
C LYS A 59 8.27 -9.99 -2.40
N TYR A 60 8.75 -9.18 -3.34
CA TYR A 60 9.96 -8.42 -3.14
C TYR A 60 9.66 -7.22 -2.24
N CYS A 61 10.21 -7.27 -1.03
CA CYS A 61 10.28 -6.17 -0.06
C CYS A 61 11.75 -6.03 0.39
N ALA A 62 12.02 -5.21 1.43
CA ALA A 62 13.38 -5.08 1.98
C ALA A 62 14.02 -6.42 2.39
N THR A 63 13.19 -7.38 2.85
CA THR A 63 13.51 -8.80 2.91
C THR A 63 12.53 -9.52 2.01
N SER A 64 13.00 -10.18 0.95
CA SER A 64 12.13 -10.97 0.06
C SER A 64 11.39 -12.02 0.90
N LYS A 65 10.06 -11.96 0.89
CA LYS A 65 9.22 -12.82 1.74
C LYS A 65 8.46 -13.80 0.86
N THR A 66 8.69 -15.10 1.07
CA THR A 66 7.87 -16.16 0.48
C THR A 66 6.45 -16.05 1.05
N ILE A 67 5.46 -15.94 0.18
CA ILE A 67 4.04 -15.75 0.53
C ILE A 67 3.28 -17.06 0.43
N CYS A 68 3.56 -17.85 -0.60
CA CYS A 68 2.92 -19.13 -0.84
C CYS A 68 3.92 -20.15 -1.35
N LYS A 69 3.78 -21.40 -0.92
CA LYS A 69 4.54 -22.52 -1.47
C LYS A 69 3.69 -23.76 -1.51
N TRP A 70 3.56 -24.36 -2.69
CA TRP A 70 2.67 -25.48 -2.98
C TRP A 70 3.33 -26.50 -3.90
N ASN A 71 3.14 -27.78 -3.59
CA ASN A 71 3.46 -28.87 -4.51
C ASN A 71 2.17 -29.32 -5.20
N ILE A 72 2.18 -29.36 -6.53
CA ILE A 72 1.02 -29.70 -7.37
C ILE A 72 1.30 -31.04 -8.04
N ASN A 73 0.44 -32.01 -7.77
CA ASN A 73 0.37 -33.31 -8.42
C ASN A 73 -1.10 -33.61 -8.75
N GLU A 74 -1.40 -34.09 -9.96
CA GLU A 74 -2.77 -34.47 -10.32
C GLU A 74 -3.14 -35.87 -9.81
N ILE A 75 -2.16 -36.76 -9.55
CA ILE A 75 -2.40 -38.18 -9.25
C ILE A 75 -3.08 -38.39 -7.87
N THR A 76 -2.98 -37.45 -6.93
CA THR A 76 -3.45 -37.63 -5.56
C THR A 76 -4.39 -36.53 -5.05
N GLU A 77 -4.72 -35.52 -5.87
CA GLU A 77 -5.36 -34.25 -5.44
C GLU A 77 -4.65 -33.57 -4.23
N SER A 78 -3.50 -34.08 -3.80
CA SER A 78 -2.86 -33.72 -2.56
C SER A 78 -1.92 -32.56 -2.82
N SER A 79 -2.48 -31.36 -2.76
CA SER A 79 -1.68 -30.19 -2.56
C SER A 79 -1.09 -30.16 -1.16
N ALA A 80 0.23 -30.26 -1.06
CA ALA A 80 0.96 -30.00 0.17
C ALA A 80 1.54 -28.59 0.09
N GLY A 81 1.05 -27.67 0.92
CA GLY A 81 1.46 -26.28 0.87
C GLY A 81 0.64 -25.35 1.75
N GLY A 82 1.02 -24.08 1.76
CA GLY A 82 0.34 -23.03 2.50
C GLY A 82 0.65 -21.65 1.94
N CYS A 83 -0.28 -20.73 2.19
CA CYS A 83 -0.12 -19.30 1.95
C CYS A 83 -0.19 -18.56 3.28
N ILE A 84 0.49 -17.41 3.37
CA ILE A 84 0.23 -16.45 4.44
C ILE A 84 -1.24 -16.02 4.33
N PRO A 85 -1.95 -15.80 5.47
CA PRO A 85 -3.30 -15.23 5.45
C PRO A 85 -3.34 -13.98 4.55
N HIS A 86 -4.47 -13.77 3.85
CA HIS A 86 -4.70 -12.77 2.77
C HIS A 86 -4.42 -13.26 1.34
N PHE A 87 -3.65 -14.34 1.16
CA PHE A 87 -3.30 -14.87 -0.16
C PHE A 87 -3.90 -16.25 -0.41
N ILE A 88 -4.50 -16.43 -1.59
CA ILE A 88 -5.22 -17.66 -1.96
C ILE A 88 -4.64 -18.22 -3.25
N PHE A 89 -4.14 -19.46 -3.21
CA PHE A 89 -3.57 -20.11 -4.38
C PHE A 89 -4.60 -20.95 -5.15
N ASN A 90 -4.76 -20.67 -6.45
CA ASN A 90 -5.74 -21.32 -7.33
C ASN A 90 -5.09 -22.19 -8.42
N ARG A 91 -4.01 -22.92 -8.08
CA ARG A 91 -3.17 -23.77 -8.98
C ARG A 91 -2.44 -23.04 -10.11
N LYS A 92 -3.10 -22.11 -10.81
CA LYS A 92 -2.57 -21.36 -11.96
C LYS A 92 -2.28 -19.89 -11.62
N SER A 93 -2.89 -19.38 -10.57
CA SER A 93 -2.76 -17.97 -10.17
C SER A 93 -2.75 -17.81 -8.65
N LEU A 94 -2.26 -16.66 -8.21
CA LEU A 94 -2.39 -16.20 -6.84
C LEU A 94 -3.49 -15.15 -6.78
N SER A 95 -4.47 -15.35 -5.90
CA SER A 95 -5.57 -14.42 -5.69
C SER A 95 -5.37 -13.64 -4.40
N ILE A 96 -5.66 -12.35 -4.46
CA ILE A 96 -5.69 -11.44 -3.32
C ILE A 96 -7.07 -10.81 -3.32
N GLU A 97 -7.83 -11.06 -2.26
CA GLU A 97 -9.16 -10.49 -2.06
C GLU A 97 -9.06 -9.23 -1.22
N ASN A 98 -10.00 -8.28 -1.41
CA ASN A 98 -10.03 -7.03 -0.66
C ASN A 98 -8.66 -6.32 -0.61
N VAL A 99 -8.07 -6.14 -1.80
CA VAL A 99 -6.70 -5.63 -1.97
C VAL A 99 -6.47 -4.30 -1.24
N GLN A 100 -5.32 -4.16 -0.58
CA GLN A 100 -4.92 -2.97 0.18
C GLN A 100 -3.76 -2.24 -0.50
N PHE A 101 -3.54 -0.95 -0.18
CA PHE A 101 -2.38 -0.21 -0.73
C PHE A 101 -1.04 -0.89 -0.48
N SER A 102 -0.89 -1.50 0.70
CA SER A 102 0.31 -2.26 1.10
C SER A 102 0.56 -3.52 0.26
N ASP A 103 -0.44 -3.99 -0.49
CA ASP A 103 -0.30 -5.12 -1.42
C ASP A 103 0.43 -4.73 -2.71
N SER A 104 0.56 -3.44 -3.00
CA SER A 104 1.38 -2.98 -4.12
C SER A 104 2.81 -3.50 -4.01
N GLY A 105 3.42 -3.87 -5.14
CA GLY A 105 4.80 -4.34 -5.17
C GLY A 105 5.09 -5.28 -6.33
N ASN A 106 6.31 -5.82 -6.31
CA ASN A 106 6.77 -6.79 -7.29
C ASN A 106 6.64 -8.20 -6.71
N TYR A 107 6.00 -9.07 -7.46
CA TYR A 107 5.75 -10.45 -7.12
C TYR A 107 6.47 -11.36 -8.12
N SER A 108 7.07 -12.42 -7.61
CA SER A 108 7.68 -13.47 -8.42
C SER A 108 6.95 -14.77 -8.18
N CYS A 109 6.54 -15.41 -9.27
CA CYS A 109 6.16 -16.81 -9.24
C CYS A 109 7.30 -17.64 -9.79
N LYS A 110 7.75 -18.63 -9.03
CA LYS A 110 8.72 -19.63 -9.44
C LYS A 110 8.03 -20.99 -9.52
N THR A 111 7.99 -21.59 -10.70
CA THR A 111 7.57 -22.97 -10.91
C THR A 111 8.79 -23.85 -11.15
N THR A 112 8.91 -24.93 -10.40
CA THR A 112 10.01 -25.88 -10.48
C THR A 112 9.48 -27.27 -10.79
N ARG A 113 9.86 -27.84 -11.94
CA ARG A 113 9.58 -29.24 -12.26
C ARG A 113 10.43 -30.15 -11.39
N LEU A 114 9.81 -31.03 -10.62
CA LEU A 114 10.49 -31.99 -9.75
C LEU A 114 10.55 -33.38 -10.38
N ILE A 115 9.47 -33.80 -11.06
CA ILE A 115 9.37 -35.11 -11.72
C ILE A 115 8.77 -34.93 -13.12
N PRO A 116 9.37 -35.52 -14.17
CA PRO A 116 10.63 -36.26 -14.15
C PRO A 116 11.86 -35.32 -14.09
N PRO A 117 13.01 -35.81 -13.58
CA PRO A 117 14.28 -35.10 -13.75
C PRO A 117 14.61 -34.89 -15.24
N PRO A 118 15.30 -33.81 -15.63
CA PRO A 118 15.94 -32.82 -14.78
C PRO A 118 14.97 -31.76 -14.24
N THR A 119 15.40 -31.13 -13.13
CA THR A 119 14.73 -29.98 -12.54
C THR A 119 14.78 -28.80 -13.50
N LEU A 120 13.61 -28.26 -13.81
CA LEU A 120 13.46 -27.10 -14.68
C LEU A 120 12.75 -25.99 -13.92
N ASP A 121 13.42 -24.84 -13.79
CA ASP A 121 12.86 -23.65 -13.17
C ASP A 121 12.34 -22.69 -14.23
N ASN A 122 11.12 -22.18 -14.01
CA ASN A 122 10.56 -21.08 -14.76
C ASN A 122 10.09 -19.99 -13.79
N ILE A 123 10.37 -18.74 -14.13
CA ILE A 123 10.11 -17.59 -13.26
C ILE A 123 9.33 -16.55 -14.06
N SER A 124 8.18 -16.13 -13.52
CA SER A 124 7.38 -15.02 -14.03
C SER A 124 7.28 -13.93 -12.97
N ASN A 125 7.54 -12.68 -13.36
CA ASN A 125 7.45 -11.53 -12.48
C ASN A 125 6.25 -10.66 -12.88
N VAL A 126 5.54 -10.15 -11.87
CA VAL A 126 4.37 -9.30 -12.05
C VAL A 126 4.41 -8.16 -11.05
N ILE A 127 4.08 -6.95 -11.52
CA ILE A 127 3.97 -5.76 -10.67
C ILE A 127 2.49 -5.50 -10.41
N LEU A 128 2.09 -5.56 -9.15
CA LEU A 128 0.77 -5.12 -8.71
C LEU A 128 0.83 -3.64 -8.30
N LYS A 129 -0.01 -2.81 -8.92
CA LYS A 129 -0.22 -1.42 -8.54
C LYS A 129 -1.64 -1.26 -8.04
N VAL A 130 -1.78 -0.92 -6.76
CA VAL A 130 -3.08 -0.67 -6.14
C VAL A 130 -3.38 0.82 -6.22
N THR A 131 -4.58 1.12 -6.71
CA THR A 131 -5.10 2.46 -6.89
C THR A 131 -6.28 2.67 -5.96
N GLY A 132 -6.41 3.86 -5.39
CA GLY A 132 -7.54 4.18 -4.52
C GLY A 132 -7.46 5.60 -4.00
N LEU A 133 -8.44 5.96 -3.18
CA LEU A 133 -8.42 7.22 -2.46
C LEU A 133 -7.70 7.08 -1.14
N SER A 134 -6.88 8.06 -0.81
CA SER A 134 -6.22 8.24 0.47
C SER A 134 -6.80 9.52 1.08
N LEU A 135 -7.31 9.43 2.30
CA LEU A 135 -7.92 10.55 3.01
C LEU A 135 -7.19 10.73 4.34
N GLN A 136 -6.64 11.92 4.55
CA GLN A 136 -5.78 12.23 5.69
C GLN A 136 -6.21 13.54 6.35
N LEU A 137 -6.16 13.56 7.68
CA LEU A 137 -6.25 14.78 8.47
C LEU A 137 -4.85 15.37 8.62
N LEU A 138 -4.65 16.59 8.14
CA LEU A 138 -3.42 17.34 8.28
C LEU A 138 -3.48 18.14 9.60
N ASN A 139 -2.36 18.14 10.34
CA ASN A 139 -2.26 18.88 11.60
C ASN A 139 -2.53 20.37 11.35
N SER A 140 -3.64 20.85 11.89
CA SER A 140 -3.99 22.26 11.88
C SER A 140 -3.33 22.95 13.06
N SER A 141 -2.85 24.17 12.87
CA SER A 141 -2.21 24.95 13.94
C SER A 141 -3.18 25.35 15.07
N ASN A 142 -4.50 25.27 14.82
CA ASN A 142 -5.53 25.75 15.74
C ASN A 142 -6.64 24.70 15.89
N ASP A 143 -7.08 24.42 17.11
CA ASP A 143 -8.14 23.45 17.48
C ASP A 143 -9.53 23.76 16.89
N THR A 144 -9.68 24.90 16.20
CA THR A 144 -10.94 25.36 15.61
C THR A 144 -11.10 25.00 14.14
N CYS A 145 -10.00 24.74 13.43
CA CYS A 145 -10.02 24.43 12.01
C CYS A 145 -9.37 23.08 11.76
N VAL A 146 -9.92 22.29 10.85
CA VAL A 146 -9.31 21.05 10.35
C VAL A 146 -8.92 21.23 8.88
N HIS A 147 -7.82 20.61 8.48
CA HIS A 147 -7.37 20.57 7.10
C HIS A 147 -7.32 19.11 6.65
N LEU A 148 -8.14 18.77 5.66
CA LEU A 148 -8.24 17.43 5.10
C LEU A 148 -7.57 17.38 3.74
N LEU A 149 -6.81 16.32 3.49
CA LEU A 149 -6.20 16.03 2.21
C LEU A 149 -6.75 14.71 1.67
N CYS A 150 -7.37 14.77 0.50
CA CYS A 150 -7.76 13.61 -0.28
C CYS A 150 -6.84 13.47 -1.48
N SER A 151 -6.20 12.33 -1.64
CA SER A 151 -5.28 12.04 -2.75
C SER A 151 -5.72 10.77 -3.46
N LEU A 152 -5.78 10.81 -4.79
CA LEU A 152 -5.92 9.60 -5.60
C LEU A 152 -4.51 9.05 -5.86
N GLU A 153 -4.21 7.86 -5.34
CA GLU A 153 -2.89 7.26 -5.43
C GLU A 153 -2.81 6.24 -6.58
N GLY A 154 -1.63 6.10 -7.20
CA GLY A 154 -1.35 5.01 -8.15
C GLY A 154 -1.78 5.25 -9.61
N LEU A 155 -2.12 6.49 -10.01
CA LEU A 155 -2.47 6.84 -11.39
C LEU A 155 -1.56 7.96 -11.95
N ASN A 156 -1.60 8.16 -13.28
CA ASN A 156 -0.92 9.27 -13.98
C ASN A 156 -1.77 10.53 -13.99
N PRO A 157 -1.18 11.74 -13.84
CA PRO A 157 -1.93 12.97 -13.61
C PRO A 157 -2.84 13.29 -14.80
N GLU A 158 -4.11 12.95 -14.65
CA GLU A 158 -5.20 13.22 -15.58
C GLU A 158 -6.31 13.98 -14.85
N LEU A 159 -7.32 14.45 -15.60
CA LEU A 159 -8.46 15.19 -15.05
C LEU A 159 -9.31 14.28 -14.16
N VAL A 160 -9.07 14.38 -12.85
CA VAL A 160 -9.90 13.78 -11.79
C VAL A 160 -10.76 14.90 -11.20
N ASN A 161 -12.06 14.65 -11.05
CA ASN A 161 -12.97 15.56 -10.36
C ASN A 161 -13.15 15.10 -8.93
N PHE A 162 -12.67 15.89 -7.98
CA PHE A 162 -12.91 15.66 -6.55
C PHE A 162 -14.17 16.39 -6.10
N THR A 163 -14.95 15.74 -5.25
CA THR A 163 -16.08 16.36 -4.55
C THR A 163 -16.07 15.92 -3.10
N TRP A 164 -16.55 16.80 -2.22
CA TRP A 164 -16.62 16.54 -0.80
C TRP A 164 -18.07 16.59 -0.35
N SER A 165 -18.50 15.64 0.47
CA SER A 165 -19.83 15.62 1.07
C SER A 165 -19.73 15.43 2.58
N ARG A 166 -20.75 15.93 3.28
CA ARG A 166 -20.99 15.66 4.70
C ARG A 166 -22.28 14.87 4.81
N GLU A 167 -22.41 14.02 5.81
CA GLU A 167 -23.66 13.30 6.07
C GLU A 167 -24.87 14.26 6.08
N GLY A 168 -25.84 14.05 5.18
CA GLY A 168 -27.01 14.93 5.01
C GLY A 168 -26.84 16.13 4.05
N GLN A 169 -25.63 16.45 3.57
CA GLN A 169 -25.39 17.60 2.68
C GLN A 169 -24.56 17.21 1.43
N ARG A 170 -25.08 17.58 0.25
CA ARG A 170 -24.68 16.97 -1.03
C ARG A 170 -23.33 17.47 -1.57
N SER A 171 -22.86 18.66 -1.20
CA SER A 171 -21.52 19.13 -1.58
C SER A 171 -20.99 20.27 -0.70
N LEU A 172 -19.71 20.23 -0.36
CA LEU A 172 -18.97 21.32 0.26
C LEU A 172 -18.24 22.12 -0.84
N HIS A 173 -18.50 23.42 -0.94
CA HIS A 173 -17.94 24.30 -1.98
C HIS A 173 -16.53 24.84 -1.64
N LEU A 174 -16.01 24.54 -0.45
CA LEU A 174 -14.77 25.12 0.07
C LEU A 174 -13.54 24.23 -0.16
N SER A 175 -13.53 23.48 -1.26
CA SER A 175 -12.43 22.60 -1.63
C SER A 175 -11.57 23.18 -2.75
N THR A 176 -10.26 23.05 -2.62
CA THR A 176 -9.32 23.26 -3.71
C THR A 176 -8.89 21.90 -4.27
N SER A 177 -8.79 21.76 -5.58
CA SER A 177 -8.32 20.52 -6.22
C SER A 177 -7.19 20.85 -7.20
N TYR A 178 -6.08 20.12 -7.11
CA TYR A 178 -4.95 20.23 -8.01
C TYR A 178 -4.41 18.84 -8.35
N ALA A 179 -4.26 18.55 -9.64
CA ALA A 179 -3.82 17.25 -10.14
C ALA A 179 -4.63 16.08 -9.51
N MET A 180 -3.97 15.20 -8.77
CA MET A 180 -4.57 14.04 -8.09
C MET A 180 -4.96 14.29 -6.64
N LYS A 181 -5.02 15.54 -6.22
CA LYS A 181 -5.23 15.90 -4.83
C LYS A 181 -6.36 16.91 -4.70
N SER A 182 -7.10 16.81 -3.61
CA SER A 182 -8.03 17.83 -3.18
C SER A 182 -7.86 18.09 -1.70
N GLU A 183 -7.87 19.37 -1.35
CA GLU A 183 -7.79 19.85 0.01
C GLU A 183 -9.12 20.49 0.40
N LEU A 184 -9.55 20.20 1.62
CA LEU A 184 -10.75 20.78 2.21
C LEU A 184 -10.38 21.35 3.57
N ARG A 185 -10.69 22.61 3.79
CA ARG A 185 -10.51 23.27 5.08
C ARG A 185 -11.87 23.57 5.68
N LEU A 186 -12.12 23.10 6.90
CA LEU A 186 -13.35 23.36 7.64
C LEU A 186 -13.00 24.01 8.98
N CYS A 187 -13.72 25.07 9.36
CA CYS A 187 -13.54 25.72 10.66
C CYS A 187 -14.86 25.72 11.42
N LYS A 188 -14.84 25.70 12.76
CA LYS A 188 -16.07 25.87 13.54
C LYS A 188 -16.71 27.22 13.17
N PRO A 189 -18.04 27.30 12.91
CA PRO A 189 -19.06 26.28 13.19
C PRO A 189 -19.41 25.34 12.01
N ASP A 190 -18.66 25.35 10.91
CA ASP A 190 -18.98 24.56 9.70
C ASP A 190 -18.85 23.05 9.89
N TRP A 191 -18.23 22.61 11.00
CA TRP A 191 -18.11 21.22 11.41
C TRP A 191 -18.29 21.06 12.93
N SER A 192 -18.62 19.86 13.38
CA SER A 192 -18.83 19.44 14.77
C SER A 192 -18.21 18.07 15.04
N ASP A 193 -17.90 17.80 16.31
CA ASP A 193 -17.32 16.53 16.73
C ASP A 193 -18.29 15.38 16.39
N GLY A 194 -17.77 14.32 15.77
CA GLY A 194 -18.56 13.20 15.24
C GLY A 194 -19.03 13.37 13.79
N ASP A 195 -18.77 14.52 13.15
CA ASP A 195 -19.09 14.69 11.72
C ASP A 195 -18.31 13.70 10.84
N THR A 196 -19.03 13.07 9.90
CA THR A 196 -18.41 12.22 8.87
C THR A 196 -18.28 13.00 7.56
N ILE A 197 -17.03 13.23 7.17
CA ILE A 197 -16.67 13.89 5.92
C ILE A 197 -16.24 12.84 4.90
N THR A 198 -16.80 12.89 3.70
CA THR A 198 -16.51 11.95 2.62
C THR A 198 -15.91 12.69 1.43
N CYS A 199 -14.75 12.21 0.97
CA CYS A 199 -14.17 12.60 -0.30
C CYS A 199 -14.61 11.60 -1.38
N HIS A 200 -15.04 12.13 -2.53
CA HIS A 200 -15.34 11.37 -3.72
C HIS A 200 -14.42 11.81 -4.84
N ALA A 201 -13.93 10.85 -5.63
CA ALA A 201 -13.16 11.11 -6.83
C ALA A 201 -13.83 10.44 -8.02
N SER A 202 -14.20 11.25 -9.01
CA SER A 202 -14.68 10.81 -10.30
C SER A 202 -13.51 10.86 -11.27
N TYR A 203 -13.00 9.69 -11.64
CA TYR A 203 -11.98 9.53 -12.66
C TYR A 203 -12.64 9.08 -13.97
N SER A 204 -12.35 9.76 -15.08
CA SER A 204 -13.05 9.58 -16.38
C SER A 204 -13.01 8.16 -16.94
N ILE A 205 -12.04 7.33 -16.51
CA ILE A 205 -11.87 5.95 -16.97
C ILE A 205 -12.55 4.94 -16.02
N ALA A 206 -12.83 5.32 -14.77
CA ALA A 206 -13.53 4.46 -13.83
C ALA A 206 -15.04 4.51 -14.08
N GLN A 207 -15.67 3.35 -14.30
CA GLN A 207 -17.13 3.25 -14.50
C GLN A 207 -17.92 3.62 -13.23
N THR A 208 -17.27 3.65 -12.07
CA THR A 208 -17.85 4.01 -10.76
C THR A 208 -16.98 5.02 -10.02
N PRO A 209 -17.56 6.08 -9.41
CA PRO A 209 -16.81 7.01 -8.58
C PRO A 209 -16.27 6.31 -7.33
N LEU A 210 -15.03 6.66 -6.94
CA LEU A 210 -14.41 6.18 -5.71
C LEU A 210 -14.80 7.11 -4.56
N SER A 211 -15.02 6.56 -3.36
CA SER A 211 -15.34 7.35 -2.17
C SER A 211 -14.61 6.85 -0.94
N ARG A 212 -14.10 7.77 -0.11
CA ARG A 212 -13.50 7.46 1.20
C ARG A 212 -13.97 8.47 2.24
N ASN A 213 -14.28 7.99 3.45
CA ASN A 213 -14.77 8.81 4.55
C ASN A 213 -13.80 8.84 5.73
N ILE A 214 -13.93 9.88 6.54
CA ILE A 214 -13.25 10.04 7.82
C ILE A 214 -14.23 10.67 8.80
N THR A 215 -14.24 10.18 10.04
CA THR A 215 -14.99 10.78 11.14
C THR A 215 -14.07 11.71 11.91
N LEU A 216 -14.51 12.95 12.12
CA LEU A 216 -13.76 13.93 12.88
C LEU A 216 -13.99 13.68 14.37
N ASP A 217 -12.96 13.17 15.05
CA ASP A 217 -12.93 13.03 16.50
C ASP A 217 -11.87 13.97 17.06
N PHE A 218 -12.30 15.09 17.63
CA PHE A 218 -11.45 15.93 18.45
C PHE A 218 -11.76 15.59 19.89
N SER A 219 -11.16 14.50 20.40
CA SER A 219 -10.99 14.42 21.83
C SER A 219 -10.21 15.67 22.22
N ASN A 220 -10.81 16.54 23.03
CA ASN A 220 -10.00 17.42 23.86
C ASN A 220 -9.09 16.48 24.66
N GLU A 221 -7.93 16.16 24.12
CA GLU A 221 -6.78 15.82 24.94
C GLU A 221 -6.39 17.16 25.55
N GLY A 222 -7.28 17.62 26.45
CA GLY A 222 -6.94 18.58 27.47
C GLY A 222 -5.77 17.95 28.17
N ASP A 223 -4.60 18.45 27.82
CA ASP A 223 -3.38 18.31 28.57
C ASP A 223 -3.71 18.55 30.04
N GLN A 224 -3.93 17.45 30.74
CA GLN A 224 -4.00 17.40 32.19
C GLN A 224 -3.16 16.22 32.67
N ARG A 225 -1.95 16.15 32.14
CA ARG A 225 -0.79 15.71 32.92
C ARG A 225 0.24 16.83 32.89
N SER A 226 -0.11 17.93 33.55
CA SER A 226 0.91 18.85 34.03
C SER A 226 1.90 18.04 34.91
N PRO A 227 3.21 18.17 34.70
CA PRO A 227 4.22 17.57 35.58
C PRO A 227 4.16 18.13 37.01
N GLU A 228 3.32 19.14 37.27
CA GLU A 228 3.12 19.73 38.59
C GLU A 228 2.49 18.75 39.60
N PHE A 229 1.54 17.90 39.18
CA PHE A 229 0.94 16.93 40.11
C PHE A 229 1.93 15.86 40.59
N CYS A 230 2.87 15.44 39.73
CA CYS A 230 3.95 14.55 40.14
C CYS A 230 4.89 15.25 41.14
N VAL A 231 5.28 16.50 40.88
CA VAL A 231 6.19 17.25 41.78
C VAL A 231 5.56 17.48 43.16
N VAL A 232 4.26 17.77 43.24
CA VAL A 232 3.55 17.96 44.52
C VAL A 232 3.42 16.63 45.28
N LEU A 233 3.12 15.52 44.60
CA LEU A 233 3.04 14.20 45.23
C LEU A 233 4.42 13.71 45.73
N PHE A 234 5.50 13.92 44.96
CA PHE A 234 6.85 13.58 45.41
C PHE A 234 7.32 14.50 46.53
N GLY A 235 7.02 15.80 46.47
CA GLY A 235 7.38 16.76 47.51
C GLY A 235 6.72 16.46 48.85
N THR A 236 5.43 16.15 48.85
CA THR A 236 4.69 15.76 50.08
C THR A 236 5.20 14.44 50.66
N PHE A 237 5.53 13.45 49.82
CA PHE A 237 6.09 12.18 50.28
C PHE A 237 7.47 12.34 50.95
N ILE A 238 8.34 13.17 50.37
CA ILE A 238 9.67 13.47 50.96
C ILE A 238 9.52 14.19 52.31
N ILE A 239 8.61 15.17 52.41
CA ILE A 239 8.35 15.87 53.68
C ILE A 239 7.84 14.92 54.76
N CYS A 240 6.93 13.99 54.42
CA CYS A 240 6.45 12.98 55.36
C CYS A 240 7.57 12.05 55.85
N ILE A 241 8.46 11.59 54.97
CA ILE A 241 9.61 10.75 55.36
C ILE A 241 10.54 11.51 56.32
N ILE A 242 10.83 12.78 56.05
CA ILE A 242 11.67 13.62 56.91
C ILE A 242 11.01 13.79 58.28
N PHE A 243 9.70 14.04 58.34
CA PHE A 243 8.97 14.16 59.60
C PHE A 243 9.01 12.87 60.42
N ILE A 244 8.80 11.71 59.78
CA ILE A 244 8.88 10.40 60.45
C ILE A 244 10.29 10.19 61.01
N TRP A 245 11.33 10.48 60.22
CA TRP A 245 12.73 10.39 60.65
C TRP A 245 13.06 11.30 61.84
N ILE A 246 12.53 12.52 61.88
CA ILE A 246 12.73 13.45 62.99
C ILE A 246 12.03 12.94 64.25
N VAL A 247 10.79 12.44 64.11
CA VAL A 247 10.02 11.91 65.25
C VAL A 247 10.69 10.66 65.84
N ASP A 248 11.16 9.74 65.00
CA ASP A 248 11.90 8.55 65.44
C ASP A 248 13.23 8.90 66.12
N LYS A 249 13.91 9.96 65.65
CA LYS A 249 15.13 10.50 66.28
C LYS A 249 14.88 11.24 67.61
N CYS A 250 13.66 11.70 67.87
CA CYS A 250 13.29 12.39 69.11
C CYS A 250 12.70 11.43 70.17
N LEU A 251 12.32 10.22 69.78
CA LEU A 251 11.77 9.17 70.66
C LEU A 251 12.83 8.21 71.21
N TYR A 252 14.11 8.42 70.90
CA TYR A 252 15.27 7.68 71.40
C TYR A 252 16.36 8.63 71.89
#